data_AF-A0A6N2YE73-F1
#
_entry.id   AF-A0A6N2YE73-F1
#
_cell.length_a   1.000
_cell.length_b   1.000
_cell.length_c   1.000
_cell.angle_alpha   90.00
_cell.angle_beta   90.00
_cell.angle_gamma   90.00
#
_symmetry.space_group_name_H-M   'P 1'
#
loop_
_entity.id
_entity.type
_entity.pdbx_description
1 polymer ?
#
loop_
_entity_poly.entity_id
_entity_poly.type
_entity_poly.pdbx_seq_one_letter_code
_entity_poly.pdbx_strand_id
1 'polypeptide(L)'
;MAQHEMHKQELKAYRDYLENQINKRDIQVMYKTTATKNLLEQLNGDVVLVAIGASPIRLHFPGEQLEYVDYFENVYPKLDSLKDNVCIVGGGQVGIELAVELLERGKLVTVIEMTDQIASQGHILYRAGLRRLLKRFEKQLTILINSQCLGFSESGVKIINKNGESIIKCDNAIIAVGMKPNREEAFKLYGIADETMMFGDCEKLGQVVGATNDAYFIAANI
;
A
#
# COMPACT_ATOMS: atom_id res chain seq x y z
N MET A 1 7.00 2.79 3.18
CA MET A 1 6.34 3.87 2.43
C MET A 1 6.61 5.22 3.08
N ALA A 2 6.11 5.49 4.29
CA ALA A 2 6.26 6.81 4.95
C ALA A 2 7.70 7.32 5.13
N GLN A 3 8.69 6.42 5.20
CA GLN A 3 10.11 6.79 5.32
C GLN A 3 10.79 7.18 3.99
N HIS A 4 10.16 6.87 2.85
CA HIS A 4 10.74 7.08 1.51
C HIS A 4 9.98 8.15 0.71
N GLU A 5 8.75 8.50 1.10
CA GLU A 5 7.93 9.49 0.40
C GLU A 5 8.10 10.89 0.99
N MET A 6 8.27 11.89 0.13
CA MET A 6 8.47 13.28 0.53
C MET A 6 7.22 13.85 1.22
N HIS A 7 6.03 13.44 0.78
CA HIS A 7 4.75 13.95 1.26
C HIS A 7 4.22 13.26 2.54
N LYS A 8 4.99 12.34 3.14
CA LYS A 8 4.59 11.58 4.34
C LYS A 8 5.41 11.87 5.61
N GLN A 9 6.09 13.02 5.65
CA GLN A 9 6.90 13.42 6.82
C GLN A 9 6.11 13.47 8.12
N GLU A 10 4.86 13.95 8.10
CA GLU A 10 3.99 13.99 9.27
C GLU A 10 3.63 12.59 9.79
N LEU A 11 3.38 11.62 8.89
CA LEU A 11 3.14 10.23 9.27
C LEU A 11 4.40 9.59 9.88
N LYS A 12 5.58 9.93 9.34
CA LYS A 12 6.85 9.52 9.94
C LYS A 12 7.01 10.12 11.35
N ALA A 13 6.76 11.42 11.52
CA ALA A 13 6.86 12.09 12.81
C ALA A 13 5.89 11.48 13.84
N TYR A 14 4.66 11.15 13.42
CA TYR A 14 3.69 10.46 14.26
C TYR A 14 4.16 9.07 14.70
N ARG A 15 4.71 8.26 13.77
CA ARG A 15 5.34 6.97 14.12
C ARG A 15 6.48 7.15 15.12
N ASP A 16 7.40 8.08 14.85
CA ASP A 16 8.56 8.35 15.71
C ASP A 16 8.11 8.81 17.12
N TYR A 17 7.01 9.56 17.20
CA TYR A 17 6.37 9.89 18.47
C TYR A 17 5.89 8.64 19.22
N LEU A 18 5.16 7.72 18.55
CA LEU A 18 4.66 6.49 19.17
C LEU A 18 5.79 5.59 19.67
N GLU A 19 6.86 5.44 18.89
CA GLU A 19 8.06 4.68 19.28
C GLU A 19 8.69 5.27 20.55
N ASN A 20 8.82 6.59 20.62
CA ASN A 20 9.28 7.28 21.82
C ASN A 20 8.33 7.10 23.03
N GLN A 21 7.03 6.94 22.81
CA GLN A 21 6.08 6.64 23.88
C GLN A 21 6.23 5.21 24.40
N ILE A 22 6.50 4.25 23.52
CA ILE A 22 6.79 2.86 23.90
C ILE A 22 8.06 2.80 24.73
N ASN A 23 9.14 3.47 24.30
CA ASN A 23 10.44 3.48 25.00
C ASN A 23 10.40 4.10 26.42
N LYS A 24 9.35 4.84 26.77
CA LYS A 24 9.15 5.44 28.10
C LYS A 24 8.41 4.52 29.08
N ARG A 25 7.96 3.35 28.63
CA ARG A 25 7.11 2.43 29.38
C ARG A 25 7.78 1.07 29.47
N ASP A 26 7.34 0.28 30.43
CA ASP A 26 7.78 -1.11 30.57
C ASP A 26 7.02 -2.00 29.57
N ILE A 27 7.36 -1.86 28.30
CA ILE A 27 6.80 -2.63 27.19
C ILE A 27 7.93 -3.43 26.56
N GLN A 28 7.80 -4.76 26.58
CA GLN A 28 8.74 -5.63 25.88
C GLN A 28 8.45 -5.62 24.37
N VAL A 29 9.42 -5.15 23.58
CA VAL A 29 9.33 -5.15 22.11
C VAL A 29 10.21 -6.24 21.52
N MET A 30 9.62 -7.14 20.74
CA MET A 30 10.32 -8.24 20.08
C MET A 30 10.41 -8.00 18.56
N TYR A 31 11.56 -7.52 18.10
CA TYR A 31 11.83 -7.33 16.66
C TYR A 31 12.26 -8.64 15.99
N LYS A 32 12.02 -8.74 14.68
CA LYS A 32 12.38 -9.93 13.88
C LYS A 32 11.78 -11.22 14.44
N THR A 33 10.61 -11.11 15.06
CA THR A 33 9.89 -12.23 15.69
C THR A 33 8.52 -12.37 15.04
N THR A 34 8.24 -13.54 14.51
CA THR A 34 6.89 -13.89 14.04
C THR A 34 6.08 -14.38 15.23
N ALA A 35 4.93 -13.74 15.49
CA ALA A 35 3.98 -14.15 16.52
C ALA A 35 3.25 -15.45 16.13
N THR A 36 3.95 -16.58 16.22
CA THR A 36 3.36 -17.91 15.98
C THR A 36 2.46 -18.31 17.14
N LYS A 37 1.50 -19.20 16.88
CA LYS A 37 0.61 -19.75 17.92
C LYS A 37 1.39 -20.31 19.11
N ASN A 38 2.41 -21.12 18.86
CA ASN A 38 3.23 -21.71 19.91
C ASN A 38 3.95 -20.66 20.77
N LEU A 39 4.46 -19.59 20.15
CA LEU A 39 5.10 -18.51 20.89
C LEU A 39 4.07 -17.78 21.77
N LEU A 40 2.89 -17.47 21.25
CA LEU A 40 1.86 -16.77 22.01
C LEU A 40 1.34 -17.60 23.18
N GLU A 41 1.19 -18.93 22.99
CA GLU A 41 0.84 -19.86 24.08
C GLU A 41 1.92 -19.89 25.17
N GLN A 42 3.21 -19.80 24.81
CA GLN A 42 4.30 -19.73 25.79
C GLN A 42 4.36 -18.40 26.54
N LEU A 43 3.98 -17.30 25.89
CA LEU A 43 3.90 -15.98 26.53
C LEU A 43 2.72 -15.89 27.50
N ASN A 44 1.69 -16.73 27.32
CA ASN A 44 0.57 -16.92 28.25
C ASN A 44 -0.06 -15.58 28.70
N GLY A 45 -0.35 -14.70 27.74
CA GLY A 45 -1.03 -13.44 28.01
C GLY A 45 -2.54 -13.63 28.19
N ASP A 46 -3.16 -12.81 29.05
CA ASP A 46 -4.61 -12.85 29.30
C ASP A 46 -5.42 -12.42 28.06
N VAL A 47 -4.86 -11.50 27.27
CA VAL A 47 -5.47 -10.93 26.06
C VAL A 47 -4.49 -10.92 24.90
N VAL A 48 -4.97 -11.34 23.72
CA VAL A 48 -4.21 -11.28 22.45
C VAL A 48 -4.85 -10.27 21.50
N LEU A 49 -4.11 -9.20 21.22
CA LEU A 49 -4.48 -8.16 20.27
C LEU A 49 -3.76 -8.36 18.93
N VAL A 50 -4.52 -8.63 17.86
CA VAL A 50 -3.99 -8.99 16.54
C VAL A 50 -4.06 -7.80 15.59
N ALA A 51 -2.90 -7.24 15.24
CA ALA A 51 -2.76 -6.06 14.38
C ALA A 51 -1.84 -6.31 13.17
N ILE A 52 -1.97 -7.47 12.51
CA ILE A 52 -1.03 -7.95 11.48
C ILE A 52 -1.21 -7.31 10.10
N GLY A 53 -2.00 -6.24 10.01
CA GLY A 53 -2.19 -5.43 8.80
C GLY A 53 -2.74 -6.19 7.58
N ALA A 54 -2.43 -5.67 6.40
CA ALA A 54 -2.85 -6.24 5.11
C ALA A 54 -1.63 -6.56 4.25
N SER A 55 -1.83 -7.40 3.23
CA SER A 55 -0.80 -7.76 2.25
C SER A 55 -1.16 -7.23 0.86
N PRO A 56 -0.18 -6.84 0.03
CA PRO A 56 -0.44 -6.46 -1.35
C PRO A 56 -1.19 -7.55 -2.15
N ILE A 57 -2.14 -7.14 -2.99
CA ILE A 57 -2.86 -8.06 -3.87
C ILE A 57 -1.88 -8.59 -4.93
N ARG A 58 -1.81 -9.91 -5.08
CA ARG A 58 -1.03 -10.58 -6.14
C ARG A 58 -1.93 -10.92 -7.32
N LEU A 59 -1.60 -10.43 -8.52
CA LEU A 59 -2.46 -10.52 -9.71
C LEU A 59 -2.36 -11.86 -10.45
N HIS A 60 -1.22 -12.56 -10.36
CA HIS A 60 -0.91 -13.79 -11.10
C HIS A 60 -1.11 -13.65 -12.62
N PHE A 61 -0.74 -12.49 -13.16
CA PHE A 61 -0.91 -12.21 -14.58
C PHE A 61 0.23 -12.79 -15.43
N PRO A 62 -0.02 -13.11 -16.71
CA PRO A 62 1.05 -13.49 -17.63
C PRO A 62 2.15 -12.41 -17.67
N GLY A 63 3.41 -12.83 -17.51
CA GLY A 63 4.57 -11.92 -17.58
C GLY A 63 4.85 -11.11 -16.31
N GLU A 64 4.15 -11.36 -15.21
CA GLU A 64 4.40 -10.70 -13.91
C GLU A 64 5.83 -10.93 -13.38
N GLN A 65 6.48 -12.02 -13.80
CA GLN A 65 7.85 -12.38 -13.44
C GLN A 65 8.94 -11.68 -14.27
N LEU A 66 8.57 -10.86 -15.24
CA LEU A 66 9.54 -10.14 -16.08
C LEU A 66 10.31 -9.12 -15.23
N GLU A 67 11.61 -8.94 -15.50
CA GLU A 67 12.53 -8.14 -14.66
C GLU A 67 12.08 -6.68 -14.48
N TYR A 68 11.39 -6.11 -15.48
CA TYR A 68 10.91 -4.74 -15.43
C TYR A 68 9.62 -4.57 -14.62
N VAL A 69 8.98 -5.66 -14.20
CA VAL A 69 7.73 -5.68 -13.44
C VAL A 69 8.04 -5.86 -11.96
N ASP A 70 7.50 -4.99 -11.11
CA ASP A 70 7.64 -5.12 -9.67
C ASP A 70 6.39 -4.62 -8.95
N TYR A 71 6.28 -4.95 -7.67
CA TYR A 71 5.24 -4.46 -6.79
C TYR A 71 5.69 -3.20 -6.05
N PHE A 72 4.74 -2.31 -5.80
CA PHE A 72 5.01 -1.00 -5.20
C PHE A 72 5.81 -1.06 -3.89
N GLU A 73 5.61 -2.07 -3.04
CA GLU A 73 6.36 -2.24 -1.79
C GLU A 73 7.87 -2.44 -2.00
N ASN A 74 8.26 -3.12 -3.07
CA ASN A 74 9.67 -3.39 -3.42
C ASN A 74 10.32 -2.20 -4.12
N VAL A 75 9.52 -1.30 -4.68
CA VAL A 75 9.99 -0.16 -5.46
C VAL A 75 10.36 1.03 -4.57
N TYR A 76 9.64 1.26 -3.46
CA TYR A 76 9.90 2.40 -2.57
C TYR A 76 11.36 2.56 -2.12
N PRO A 77 12.11 1.50 -1.76
CA PRO A 77 13.51 1.65 -1.38
C PRO A 77 14.46 2.01 -2.53
N LYS A 78 14.01 1.90 -3.79
CA LYS A 78 14.81 2.02 -5.00
C LYS A 78 14.22 2.98 -6.04
N LEU A 79 13.45 3.97 -5.59
CA LEU A 79 12.77 4.95 -6.46
C LEU A 79 13.76 5.66 -7.40
N ASP A 80 14.94 6.01 -6.88
CA ASP A 80 15.96 6.75 -7.64
C ASP A 80 16.67 5.88 -8.70
N SER A 81 16.58 4.55 -8.60
CA SER A 81 17.20 3.63 -9.56
C SER A 81 16.28 3.25 -10.71
N LEU A 82 15.02 3.68 -10.71
CA LEU A 82 14.09 3.40 -11.81
C LEU A 82 14.53 4.13 -13.09
N LYS A 83 14.26 3.51 -14.24
CA LYS A 83 14.43 4.12 -15.55
C LYS A 83 13.33 5.16 -15.81
N ASP A 84 13.42 5.85 -16.93
CA ASP A 84 12.66 7.09 -17.13
C ASP A 84 11.19 6.88 -17.47
N ASN A 85 10.82 5.81 -18.16
CA ASN A 85 9.42 5.52 -18.50
C ASN A 85 8.80 4.50 -17.55
N VAL A 86 7.93 4.96 -16.66
CA VAL A 86 7.30 4.10 -15.64
C VAL A 86 5.81 3.96 -15.91
N CYS A 87 5.32 2.72 -15.96
CA CYS A 87 3.90 2.40 -16.00
C CYS A 87 3.44 1.91 -14.62
N ILE A 88 2.38 2.49 -14.08
CA ILE A 88 1.79 2.10 -12.80
C ILE A 88 0.43 1.45 -13.08
N VAL A 89 0.24 0.22 -12.61
CA VAL A 89 -1.03 -0.52 -12.71
C VAL A 89 -1.79 -0.34 -11.39
N GLY A 90 -2.83 0.48 -11.41
CA GLY A 90 -3.62 0.89 -10.26
C GLY A 90 -3.49 2.39 -10.00
N GLY A 91 -4.57 3.14 -10.20
CA GLY A 91 -4.71 4.57 -9.90
C GLY A 91 -5.37 4.86 -8.56
N GLY A 92 -5.35 3.89 -7.63
CA GLY A 92 -5.72 4.09 -6.23
C GLY A 92 -4.81 5.09 -5.52
N GLN A 93 -5.04 5.33 -4.22
CA GLN A 93 -4.29 6.34 -3.46
C GLN A 93 -2.78 6.07 -3.47
N VAL A 94 -2.36 4.82 -3.24
CA VAL A 94 -0.95 4.41 -3.30
C VAL A 94 -0.35 4.66 -4.69
N GLY A 95 -1.02 4.20 -5.75
CA GLY A 95 -0.50 4.29 -7.11
C GLY A 95 -0.33 5.73 -7.59
N ILE A 96 -1.25 6.63 -7.22
CA ILE A 96 -1.14 8.04 -7.61
C ILE A 96 -0.15 8.84 -6.75
N GLU A 97 0.00 8.51 -5.47
CA GLU A 97 1.06 9.07 -4.63
C GLU A 97 2.44 8.66 -5.15
N LEU A 98 2.60 7.40 -5.53
CA LEU A 98 3.81 6.91 -6.20
C LEU A 98 4.04 7.61 -7.55
N ALA A 99 2.98 7.83 -8.34
CA ALA A 99 3.08 8.59 -9.58
C ALA A 99 3.65 10.00 -9.32
N VAL A 100 3.13 10.71 -8.31
CA VAL A 100 3.64 12.04 -7.93
C VAL A 100 5.11 11.99 -7.55
N GLU A 101 5.51 11.04 -6.71
CA GLU A 101 6.90 10.88 -6.25
C GLU A 101 7.87 10.63 -7.42
N LEU A 102 7.44 9.91 -8.45
CA LEU A 102 8.21 9.66 -9.67
C LEU A 102 8.23 10.87 -10.62
N LEU A 103 7.10 11.57 -10.75
CA LEU A 103 7.03 12.81 -11.55
C LEU A 103 7.92 13.91 -10.95
N GLU A 104 8.00 14.02 -9.63
CA GLU A 104 8.90 14.94 -8.94
C GLU A 104 10.39 14.58 -9.14
N ARG A 105 10.69 13.33 -9.49
CA ARG A 105 12.00 12.85 -9.94
C ARG A 105 12.24 13.00 -11.45
N GLY A 106 11.32 13.66 -12.17
CA GLY A 106 11.45 13.89 -13.61
C GLY A 106 11.17 12.68 -14.49
N LYS A 107 10.48 11.66 -13.96
CA LYS A 107 10.11 10.45 -14.70
C LYS A 107 8.86 10.70 -15.56
N LEU A 108 8.75 9.97 -16.67
CA LEU A 108 7.55 9.88 -17.49
C LEU A 108 6.66 8.78 -16.93
N VAL A 109 5.44 9.12 -16.53
CA VAL A 109 4.56 8.19 -15.80
C VAL A 109 3.26 7.97 -16.57
N THR A 110 2.93 6.70 -16.79
CA THR A 110 1.59 6.29 -17.24
C THR A 110 0.88 5.54 -16.12
N VAL A 111 -0.32 5.99 -15.73
CA VAL A 111 -1.16 5.31 -14.74
C VAL A 111 -2.31 4.61 -15.45
N ILE A 112 -2.46 3.30 -15.25
CA ILE A 112 -3.57 2.49 -15.73
C ILE A 112 -4.53 2.26 -14.57
N GLU A 113 -5.78 2.70 -14.72
CA GLU A 113 -6.82 2.55 -13.71
C GLU A 113 -8.07 1.91 -14.34
N MET A 114 -8.54 0.82 -13.73
CA MET A 114 -9.67 0.06 -14.27
C MET A 114 -11.01 0.78 -14.08
N THR A 115 -11.12 1.62 -13.05
CA THR A 115 -12.31 2.41 -12.76
C THR A 115 -12.31 3.75 -13.50
N ASP A 116 -13.38 4.52 -13.36
CA ASP A 116 -13.57 5.82 -13.99
C ASP A 116 -12.87 6.98 -13.24
N GLN A 117 -12.23 6.70 -12.11
CA GLN A 117 -11.65 7.72 -11.25
C GLN A 117 -10.38 7.25 -10.53
N ILE A 118 -9.41 8.17 -10.42
CA ILE A 118 -8.23 7.97 -9.57
C ILE A 118 -8.52 8.35 -8.11
N ALA A 119 -7.80 7.72 -7.18
CA ALA A 119 -7.89 7.98 -5.74
C ALA A 119 -9.33 8.02 -5.21
N SER A 120 -10.16 7.05 -5.63
CA SER A 120 -11.58 6.95 -5.26
C SER A 120 -11.82 6.98 -3.75
N GLN A 121 -10.90 6.44 -2.96
CA GLN A 121 -10.95 6.39 -1.49
C GLN A 121 -10.57 7.70 -0.80
N GLY A 122 -9.95 8.64 -1.50
CA GLY A 122 -9.59 9.93 -0.93
C GLY A 122 -10.83 10.81 -0.70
N HIS A 123 -10.83 11.65 0.33
CA HIS A 123 -11.90 12.65 0.50
C HIS A 123 -11.86 13.71 -0.64
N ILE A 124 -12.96 14.45 -0.85
CA ILE A 124 -13.08 15.43 -1.95
C ILE A 124 -11.98 16.50 -1.93
N LEU A 125 -11.58 16.97 -0.74
CA LEU A 125 -10.50 17.95 -0.58
C LEU A 125 -9.14 17.38 -0.98
N TYR A 126 -8.86 16.13 -0.60
CA TYR A 126 -7.65 15.42 -1.02
C TYR A 126 -7.61 15.30 -2.54
N ARG A 127 -8.71 14.84 -3.16
CA ARG A 127 -8.80 14.71 -4.62
C ARG A 127 -8.67 16.05 -5.35
N ALA A 128 -9.17 17.14 -4.77
CA ALA A 128 -9.01 18.49 -5.33
C ALA A 128 -7.55 18.95 -5.31
N GLY A 129 -6.86 18.77 -4.16
CA GLY A 129 -5.44 19.08 -4.02
C GLY A 129 -4.58 18.25 -4.97
N LEU A 130 -4.82 16.94 -5.02
CA LEU A 130 -4.15 16.00 -5.92
C LEU A 130 -4.31 16.40 -7.38
N ARG A 131 -5.53 16.72 -7.85
CA ARG A 131 -5.76 17.19 -9.23
C ARG A 131 -4.96 18.44 -9.55
N ARG A 132 -4.87 19.40 -8.63
CA ARG A 132 -4.07 20.61 -8.80
C ARG A 132 -2.58 20.28 -8.92
N LEU A 133 -2.09 19.33 -8.11
CA LEU A 133 -0.70 18.88 -8.17
C LEU A 133 -0.39 18.18 -9.50
N LEU A 134 -1.21 17.22 -9.91
CA LEU A 134 -1.02 16.45 -11.15
C LEU A 134 -1.02 17.35 -12.41
N LYS A 135 -1.79 18.45 -12.42
CA LYS A 135 -1.75 19.44 -13.51
C LYS A 135 -0.36 20.03 -13.74
N ARG A 136 0.48 20.13 -12.72
CA ARG A 136 1.88 20.62 -12.87
C ARG A 136 2.73 19.69 -13.71
N PHE A 137 2.29 18.44 -13.88
CA PHE A 137 3.00 17.37 -14.56
C PHE A 137 2.29 16.87 -15.81
N GLU A 138 1.33 17.62 -16.37
CA GLU A 138 0.51 17.19 -17.52
C GLU A 138 1.32 16.76 -18.76
N LYS A 139 2.55 17.27 -18.91
CA LYS A 139 3.47 16.90 -20.00
C LYS A 139 4.20 15.56 -19.79
N GLN A 140 4.28 15.11 -18.54
CA GLN A 140 5.01 13.90 -18.13
C GLN A 140 4.07 12.78 -17.68
N LEU A 141 2.80 13.11 -17.40
CA LEU A 141 1.82 12.21 -16.85
C LEU A 141 0.73 11.87 -17.87
N THR A 142 0.54 10.58 -18.09
CA THR A 142 -0.64 10.03 -18.78
C THR A 142 -1.48 9.23 -17.80
N ILE A 143 -2.79 9.45 -17.76
CA ILE A 143 -3.72 8.66 -16.94
C ILE A 143 -4.75 8.00 -17.85
N LEU A 144 -4.82 6.68 -17.82
CA LEU A 144 -5.74 5.85 -18.57
C LEU A 144 -6.76 5.25 -17.59
N ILE A 145 -7.87 5.97 -17.39
CA ILE A 145 -9.04 5.44 -16.67
C ILE A 145 -9.85 4.49 -17.55
N ASN A 146 -10.74 3.71 -16.95
CA ASN A 146 -11.52 2.66 -17.63
C ASN A 146 -10.62 1.74 -18.48
N SER A 147 -9.41 1.47 -17.99
CA SER A 147 -8.39 0.68 -18.68
C SER A 147 -7.89 -0.40 -17.75
N GLN A 148 -8.10 -1.66 -18.14
CA GLN A 148 -7.74 -2.82 -17.35
C GLN A 148 -6.41 -3.40 -17.85
N CYS A 149 -5.50 -3.71 -16.93
CA CYS A 149 -4.30 -4.49 -17.24
C CYS A 149 -4.67 -5.96 -17.46
N LEU A 150 -4.17 -6.55 -18.55
CA LEU A 150 -4.35 -7.97 -18.89
C LEU A 150 -3.07 -8.80 -18.67
N GLY A 151 -1.94 -8.14 -18.41
CA GLY A 151 -0.65 -8.76 -18.17
C GLY A 151 0.49 -7.99 -18.81
N PHE A 152 1.64 -8.65 -18.86
CA PHE A 152 2.93 -8.06 -19.23
C PHE A 152 3.59 -8.89 -20.31
N SER A 153 4.40 -8.23 -21.14
CA SER A 153 5.23 -8.87 -22.16
C SER A 153 6.51 -8.08 -22.36
N GLU A 154 7.46 -8.60 -23.13
CA GLU A 154 8.67 -7.87 -23.52
C GLU A 154 8.36 -6.50 -24.19
N SER A 155 7.21 -6.37 -24.85
CA SER A 155 6.80 -5.12 -25.50
C SER A 155 6.18 -4.09 -24.55
N GLY A 156 5.91 -4.45 -23.29
CA GLY A 156 5.26 -3.60 -22.29
C GLY A 156 3.99 -4.18 -21.67
N VAL A 157 3.21 -3.32 -21.02
CA VAL A 157 1.97 -3.65 -20.30
C VAL A 157 0.80 -3.77 -21.28
N LYS A 158 0.14 -4.93 -21.30
CA LYS A 158 -1.06 -5.17 -22.11
C LYS A 158 -2.28 -4.63 -21.38
N ILE A 159 -3.08 -3.82 -22.06
CA ILE A 159 -4.31 -3.26 -21.52
C ILE A 159 -5.49 -3.48 -22.45
N ILE A 160 -6.70 -3.42 -21.89
CA ILE A 160 -7.96 -3.32 -22.63
C ILE A 160 -8.77 -2.13 -22.13
N ASN A 161 -9.36 -1.40 -23.06
CA ASN A 161 -10.34 -0.36 -22.78
C ASN A 161 -11.39 -0.31 -23.91
N LYS A 162 -12.22 0.75 -23.93
CA LYS A 162 -13.26 0.93 -24.96
C LYS A 162 -12.75 0.93 -26.41
N ASN A 163 -11.46 1.20 -26.64
CA ASN A 163 -10.83 1.19 -27.96
C ASN A 163 -10.24 -0.18 -28.33
N GLY A 164 -10.38 -1.19 -27.46
CA GLY A 164 -9.83 -2.52 -27.64
C GLY A 164 -8.53 -2.75 -26.87
N GLU A 165 -7.82 -3.81 -27.24
CA GLU A 165 -6.53 -4.17 -26.65
C GLU A 165 -5.39 -3.32 -27.21
N SER A 166 -4.45 -2.94 -26.36
CA SER A 166 -3.24 -2.21 -26.76
C SER A 166 -2.08 -2.47 -25.79
N ILE A 167 -0.88 -2.01 -26.15
CA ILE A 167 0.34 -2.17 -25.35
C ILE A 167 0.88 -0.79 -24.96
N ILE A 168 1.11 -0.61 -23.66
CA ILE A 168 1.80 0.55 -23.11
C ILE A 168 3.27 0.19 -22.93
N LYS A 169 4.14 0.83 -23.71
CA LYS A 169 5.59 0.67 -23.59
C LYS A 169 6.09 1.38 -22.33
N CYS A 170 6.95 0.72 -21.58
CA CYS A 170 7.60 1.28 -20.39
C CYS A 170 8.89 0.55 -20.08
N ASP A 171 9.79 1.22 -19.37
CA ASP A 171 11.04 0.66 -18.88
C ASP A 171 10.86 -0.03 -17.51
N ASN A 172 9.83 0.37 -16.77
CA ASN A 172 9.42 -0.22 -15.50
C ASN A 172 7.90 -0.29 -15.42
N ALA A 173 7.36 -1.39 -14.91
CA ALA A 173 5.96 -1.55 -14.59
C ALA A 173 5.80 -1.81 -13.09
N ILE A 174 4.94 -1.04 -12.43
CA ILE A 174 4.72 -1.11 -10.99
C ILE A 174 3.28 -1.49 -10.71
N ILE A 175 3.09 -2.61 -10.01
CA ILE A 175 1.77 -3.09 -9.61
C ILE A 175 1.38 -2.43 -8.29
N ALA A 176 0.27 -1.68 -8.29
CA ALA A 176 -0.27 -0.92 -7.16
C ALA A 176 -1.81 -1.04 -7.08
N VAL A 177 -2.33 -2.26 -7.28
CA VAL A 177 -3.77 -2.55 -7.37
C VAL A 177 -4.50 -2.68 -6.03
N GLY A 178 -3.80 -2.43 -4.92
CA GLY A 178 -4.38 -2.44 -3.58
C GLY A 178 -3.88 -3.56 -2.69
N MET A 179 -4.52 -3.68 -1.53
CA MET A 179 -4.16 -4.56 -0.42
C MET A 179 -5.31 -5.53 -0.14
N LYS A 180 -5.01 -6.69 0.47
CA LYS A 180 -5.94 -7.67 1.00
C LYS A 180 -5.73 -7.77 2.51
N PRO A 181 -6.77 -7.58 3.35
CA PRO A 181 -6.68 -7.82 4.79
C PRO A 181 -6.12 -9.21 5.10
N ASN A 182 -5.21 -9.31 6.07
CA ASN A 182 -4.68 -10.60 6.56
C ASN A 182 -5.68 -11.28 7.52
N ARG A 183 -6.97 -11.21 7.21
CA ARG A 183 -8.06 -11.59 8.10
C ARG A 183 -8.05 -13.07 8.46
N GLU A 184 -7.84 -13.93 7.47
CA GLU A 184 -7.75 -15.38 7.67
C GLU A 184 -6.57 -15.77 8.57
N GLU A 185 -5.44 -15.08 8.44
CA GLU A 185 -4.28 -15.32 9.30
C GLU A 185 -4.53 -14.83 10.71
N ALA A 186 -5.17 -13.67 10.88
CA ALA A 186 -5.57 -13.17 12.19
C ALA A 186 -6.55 -14.11 12.89
N PHE A 187 -7.51 -14.68 12.16
CA PHE A 187 -8.47 -15.65 12.70
C PHE A 187 -7.81 -16.91 13.26
N LYS A 188 -6.67 -17.36 12.72
CA LYS A 188 -5.95 -18.55 13.23
C LYS A 188 -5.40 -18.36 14.65
N LEU A 189 -5.30 -17.12 15.13
CA LEU A 189 -4.81 -16.80 16.46
C LEU A 189 -5.91 -16.81 17.54
N TYR A 190 -7.17 -17.00 17.16
CA TYR A 190 -8.26 -17.11 18.13
C TYR A 190 -8.16 -18.40 18.95
N GLY A 191 -8.53 -18.29 20.22
CA GLY A 191 -8.49 -19.40 21.19
C GLY A 191 -7.12 -19.67 21.78
N ILE A 192 -6.16 -18.74 21.63
CA ILE A 192 -4.85 -18.80 22.29
C ILE A 192 -4.91 -18.21 23.71
N ALA A 193 -5.76 -17.19 23.91
CA ALA A 193 -6.00 -16.54 25.19
C ALA A 193 -7.50 -16.44 25.46
N ASP A 194 -7.87 -16.07 26.69
CA ASP A 194 -9.27 -15.90 27.11
C ASP A 194 -9.97 -14.86 26.22
N GLU A 195 -9.27 -13.78 25.89
CA GLU A 195 -9.73 -12.78 24.93
C GLU A 195 -8.78 -12.65 23.74
N THR A 196 -9.34 -12.66 22.53
CA THR A 196 -8.59 -12.40 21.29
C THR A 196 -9.37 -11.44 20.41
N MET A 197 -8.75 -10.34 20.00
CA MET A 197 -9.37 -9.32 19.16
C MET A 197 -8.44 -8.96 18.01
N MET A 198 -8.95 -8.97 16.77
CA MET A 198 -8.26 -8.40 15.62
C MET A 198 -8.73 -6.97 15.36
N PHE A 199 -7.86 -6.10 14.84
CA PHE A 199 -8.21 -4.72 14.52
C PHE A 199 -7.29 -4.10 13.46
N GLY A 200 -7.69 -2.95 12.93
CA GLY A 200 -6.99 -2.26 11.86
C GLY A 200 -7.06 -3.02 10.53
N ASP A 201 -6.04 -2.85 9.68
CA ASP A 201 -6.08 -3.33 8.29
C ASP A 201 -6.19 -4.86 8.13
N CYS A 202 -5.87 -5.66 9.16
CA CYS A 202 -6.12 -7.11 9.10
C CYS A 202 -7.59 -7.47 9.22
N GLU A 203 -8.39 -6.62 9.86
CA GLU A 203 -9.85 -6.77 9.91
C GLU A 203 -10.50 -6.10 8.70
N LYS A 204 -10.21 -4.81 8.50
CA LYS A 204 -10.82 -3.98 7.47
C LYS A 204 -9.83 -2.91 7.02
N LEU A 205 -9.60 -2.84 5.71
CA LEU A 205 -8.74 -1.81 5.13
C LEU A 205 -9.26 -0.42 5.50
N GLY A 206 -8.35 0.43 5.94
CA GLY A 206 -8.66 1.79 6.31
C GLY A 206 -7.49 2.74 6.12
N GLN A 207 -7.58 3.86 6.82
CA GLN A 207 -6.50 4.83 6.94
C GLN A 207 -5.86 4.69 8.32
N VAL A 208 -4.65 5.23 8.46
CA VAL A 208 -3.90 5.23 9.73
C VAL A 208 -4.77 5.70 10.90
N VAL A 209 -5.57 6.76 10.71
CA VAL A 209 -6.46 7.29 11.75
C VAL A 209 -7.52 6.28 12.21
N GLY A 210 -8.03 5.45 11.30
CA GLY A 210 -8.97 4.38 11.64
C GLY A 210 -8.31 3.33 12.51
N ALA A 211 -7.17 2.79 12.06
CA ALA A 211 -6.42 1.79 12.80
C ALA A 211 -5.97 2.28 14.19
N THR A 212 -5.58 3.56 14.32
CA THR A 212 -5.19 4.14 15.62
C THR A 212 -6.38 4.36 16.54
N ASN A 213 -7.54 4.74 16.00
CA ASN A 213 -8.76 4.88 16.79
C ASN A 213 -9.26 3.52 17.28
N ASP A 214 -9.27 2.51 16.42
CA ASP A 214 -9.63 1.13 16.79
C ASP A 214 -8.75 0.65 17.94
N ALA A 215 -7.43 0.84 17.82
CA ALA A 215 -6.47 0.49 18.86
C ALA A 215 -6.74 1.22 20.19
N TYR A 216 -7.02 2.51 20.14
CA TYR A 216 -7.31 3.32 21.33
C TYR A 216 -8.56 2.81 22.06
N PHE A 217 -9.66 2.58 21.33
CA PHE A 217 -10.90 2.12 21.96
C PHE A 217 -10.79 0.70 22.48
N ILE A 218 -10.11 -0.20 21.78
CA ILE A 218 -9.86 -1.55 22.27
C ILE A 218 -9.05 -1.49 23.57
N ALA A 219 -7.91 -0.80 23.56
CA ALA A 219 -7.04 -0.71 24.73
C ALA A 219 -7.71 -0.02 25.94
N ALA A 220 -8.67 0.87 25.73
CA ALA A 220 -9.39 1.54 26.82
C ALA A 220 -10.45 0.65 27.51
N ASN A 221 -10.77 -0.52 26.94
CA ASN A 221 -11.78 -1.43 27.43
C ASN A 221 -11.21 -2.79 27.89
N ILE A 222 -9.89 -2.90 28.01
CA ILE A 222 -9.17 -4.07 28.50
C ILE A 222 -8.60 -3.76 29.89
#